data_AF-A0A7S4IRH8-F1
#
_entry.id   AF-A0A7S4IRH8-F1
#
_cell.length_a   1.000
_cell.length_b   1.000
_cell.length_c   1.000
_cell.angle_alpha   90.00
_cell.angle_beta   90.00
_cell.angle_gamma   90.00
#
_symmetry.space_group_name_H-M   'P 1'
#
loop_
_entity.id
_entity.type
_entity.pdbx_description
1 polymer ?
#
loop_
_entity_poly.entity_id
_entity_poly.type
_entity_poly.pdbx_seq_one_letter_code
_entity_poly.pdbx_strand_id
1 'polypeptide(L)'
;EDSDGDMLSDYDEIYTFGTDALMEDSDGDSLNDYDELFIYQTDVLALDSDNDGLGDGEEVNIYGTDPSKSDSDGDGLLDGEEILDLKTNATEWDSDGDGLSDGEELNIYGTNALDGDSDGDGLSDYMEIKAHSTDA
;
A
#
# COMPACT_ATOMS: atom_id res chain seq x y z
N GLU A 1 7.43 33.61 5.41
CA GLU A 1 6.77 33.73 4.10
C GLU A 1 6.41 32.30 3.73
N ASP A 2 5.37 32.15 2.96
CA ASP A 2 4.86 30.86 2.47
C ASP A 2 4.47 31.20 1.03
N SER A 3 5.40 30.93 0.12
CA SER A 3 5.44 31.51 -1.22
C SER A 3 4.59 30.73 -2.22
N ASP A 4 4.45 29.43 -2.03
CA ASP A 4 3.59 28.54 -2.84
C ASP A 4 2.27 28.20 -2.14
N GLY A 5 2.17 28.30 -0.82
CA GLY A 5 0.90 28.18 -0.09
C GLY A 5 0.59 26.77 0.41
N ASP A 6 1.60 25.91 0.54
CA ASP A 6 1.47 24.53 1.00
C ASP A 6 1.41 24.39 2.54
N MET A 7 1.52 25.50 3.28
CA MET A 7 1.60 25.60 4.75
C MET A 7 2.99 25.40 5.36
N LEU A 8 4.02 25.16 4.57
CA LEU A 8 5.41 25.33 4.98
C LEU A 8 5.81 26.80 4.87
N SER A 9 6.97 27.13 5.43
CA SER A 9 7.53 28.46 5.26
C SER A 9 8.78 28.38 4.40
N ASP A 10 9.03 29.37 3.54
CA ASP A 10 10.20 29.40 2.65
C ASP A 10 11.52 29.15 3.40
N TYR A 11 11.56 29.53 4.68
CA TYR A 11 12.72 29.27 5.54
C TYR A 11 12.84 27.78 5.90
N ASP A 12 11.76 27.14 6.32
CA ASP A 12 11.77 25.73 6.68
C ASP A 12 11.97 24.84 5.46
N GLU A 13 11.37 25.17 4.33
CA GLU A 13 11.57 24.46 3.07
C GLU A 13 13.04 24.46 2.66
N ILE A 14 13.66 25.64 2.57
CA ILE A 14 15.05 25.75 2.11
C ILE A 14 16.07 25.24 3.14
N TYR A 15 15.85 25.49 4.44
CA TYR A 15 16.87 25.25 5.47
C TYR A 15 16.61 24.05 6.38
N THR A 16 15.39 23.49 6.38
CA THR A 16 15.01 22.34 7.21
C THR A 16 14.74 21.10 6.37
N PHE A 17 13.90 21.21 5.32
CA PHE A 17 13.40 20.06 4.57
C PHE A 17 14.12 19.83 3.24
N GLY A 18 14.67 20.89 2.65
CA GLY A 18 15.36 20.83 1.36
C GLY A 18 14.42 20.85 0.14
N THR A 19 13.17 21.24 0.33
CA THR A 19 12.12 21.38 -0.69
C THR A 19 12.20 22.71 -1.45
N ASP A 20 11.44 22.86 -2.54
CA ASP A 20 11.40 24.09 -3.34
C ASP A 20 10.26 25.01 -2.91
N ALA A 21 10.60 26.09 -2.19
CA ALA A 21 9.67 27.12 -1.67
C ALA A 21 8.77 27.86 -2.68
N LEU A 22 8.76 27.45 -3.95
CA LEU A 22 7.91 27.98 -5.00
C LEU A 22 7.04 26.88 -5.64
N MET A 23 7.02 25.68 -5.07
CA MET A 23 6.36 24.49 -5.58
C MET A 23 5.75 23.70 -4.43
N GLU A 24 4.42 23.68 -4.37
CA GLU A 24 3.66 22.99 -3.31
C GLU A 24 3.98 21.48 -3.20
N ASP A 25 4.51 20.86 -4.26
CA ASP A 25 4.72 19.42 -4.45
C ASP A 25 6.11 19.23 -5.09
N SER A 26 7.13 19.01 -4.27
CA SER A 26 8.54 19.08 -4.66
C SER A 26 8.99 17.92 -5.55
N ASP A 27 8.40 16.74 -5.42
CA ASP A 27 8.76 15.57 -6.22
C ASP A 27 7.80 15.32 -7.40
N GLY A 28 6.60 15.90 -7.35
CA GLY A 28 5.61 15.90 -8.40
C GLY A 28 4.68 14.67 -8.38
N ASP A 29 4.47 14.06 -7.23
CA ASP A 29 3.66 12.85 -7.07
C ASP A 29 2.17 13.12 -6.80
N SER A 30 1.78 14.40 -6.67
CA SER A 30 0.44 14.91 -6.34
C SER A 30 0.06 14.97 -4.85
N LEU A 31 1.01 14.79 -3.94
CA LEU A 31 0.92 15.24 -2.56
C LEU A 31 1.72 16.53 -2.37
N ASN A 32 1.30 17.36 -1.42
CA ASN A 32 2.08 18.55 -1.09
C ASN A 32 3.08 18.25 0.02
N ASP A 33 4.18 18.99 0.04
CA ASP A 33 5.31 18.76 0.95
C ASP A 33 4.88 18.76 2.43
N TYR A 34 3.91 19.61 2.80
CA TYR A 34 3.34 19.64 4.14
C TYR A 34 2.62 18.34 4.51
N ASP A 35 1.73 17.84 3.64
CA ASP A 35 0.95 16.62 3.88
C ASP A 35 1.87 15.40 3.97
N GLU A 36 2.87 15.32 3.09
CA GLU A 36 3.91 14.31 3.14
C GLU A 36 4.68 14.31 4.47
N LEU A 37 5.15 15.47 4.94
CA LEU A 37 5.92 15.55 6.19
C LEU A 37 5.10 15.30 7.46
N PHE A 38 3.86 15.79 7.50
CA PHE A 38 3.11 15.91 8.75
C PHE A 38 1.86 15.03 8.83
N ILE A 39 1.39 14.48 7.71
CA ILE A 39 0.24 13.57 7.67
C ILE A 39 0.71 12.15 7.33
N TYR A 40 1.38 11.99 6.19
CA TYR A 40 1.72 10.68 5.63
C TYR A 40 3.09 10.15 6.07
N GLN A 41 4.00 11.04 6.50
CA GLN A 41 5.37 10.72 6.90
C GLN A 41 6.19 10.06 5.79
N THR A 42 6.05 10.57 4.57
CA THR A 42 6.76 10.18 3.35
C THR A 42 8.02 11.03 3.11
N ASP A 43 8.84 10.66 2.12
CA ASP A 43 10.01 11.42 1.67
C ASP A 43 9.62 12.39 0.56
N VAL A 44 9.48 13.67 0.91
CA VAL A 44 9.11 14.81 0.04
C VAL A 44 9.94 15.03 -1.24
N LEU A 45 10.97 14.21 -1.47
CA LEU A 45 11.82 14.26 -2.65
C LEU A 45 11.77 12.95 -3.47
N ALA A 46 10.89 12.01 -3.12
CA ALA A 46 10.82 10.68 -3.68
C ALA A 46 9.37 10.26 -3.96
N LEU A 47 9.06 10.18 -5.26
CA LEU A 47 7.73 9.82 -5.80
C LEU A 47 7.08 8.54 -5.23
N ASP A 48 7.87 7.69 -4.58
CA ASP A 48 7.53 6.36 -4.05
C ASP A 48 8.45 6.13 -2.84
N SER A 49 7.91 6.42 -1.67
CA SER A 49 8.67 6.50 -0.42
C SER A 49 9.04 5.14 0.14
N ASP A 50 8.16 4.15 0.02
CA ASP A 50 8.36 2.81 0.57
C ASP A 50 8.85 1.77 -0.45
N ASN A 51 8.92 2.15 -1.73
CA ASN A 51 9.46 1.40 -2.86
C ASN A 51 8.68 0.13 -3.18
N ASP A 52 7.36 0.15 -3.03
CA ASP A 52 6.48 -0.96 -3.39
C ASP A 52 6.03 -0.95 -4.86
N GLY A 53 6.28 0.16 -5.57
CA GLY A 53 5.96 0.36 -6.97
C GLY A 53 4.72 1.23 -7.24
N LEU A 54 4.05 1.75 -6.21
CA LEU A 54 3.05 2.80 -6.25
C LEU A 54 3.68 4.12 -5.80
N GLY A 55 3.19 5.24 -6.32
CA GLY A 55 3.64 6.53 -5.82
C GLY A 55 2.78 7.02 -4.66
N ASP A 56 3.34 7.79 -3.73
CA ASP A 56 2.67 8.13 -2.47
C ASP A 56 1.32 8.83 -2.71
N GLY A 57 1.28 9.73 -3.69
CA GLY A 57 0.04 10.37 -4.13
C GLY A 57 -0.95 9.43 -4.83
N GLU A 58 -0.49 8.36 -5.50
CA GLU A 58 -1.38 7.34 -6.06
C GLU A 58 -2.02 6.51 -4.94
N GLU A 59 -1.22 6.09 -3.97
CA GLU A 59 -1.65 5.35 -2.79
C GLU A 59 -2.71 6.11 -2.01
N VAL A 60 -2.44 7.36 -1.65
CA VAL A 60 -3.37 8.19 -0.87
C VAL A 60 -4.64 8.51 -1.64
N ASN A 61 -4.53 8.92 -2.90
CA ASN A 61 -5.67 9.48 -3.64
C ASN A 61 -6.51 8.44 -4.39
N ILE A 62 -5.95 7.26 -4.69
CA ILE A 62 -6.59 6.25 -5.54
C ILE A 62 -6.85 4.96 -4.77
N TYR A 63 -5.84 4.39 -4.10
CA TYR A 63 -5.92 3.03 -3.55
C TYR A 63 -6.28 2.98 -2.07
N GLY A 64 -5.96 4.01 -1.31
CA GLY A 64 -6.19 4.08 0.13
C GLY A 64 -5.20 3.25 0.96
N THR A 65 -4.05 2.91 0.39
CA THR A 65 -2.91 2.29 1.08
C THR A 65 -2.12 3.35 1.88
N ASP A 66 -1.21 2.90 2.75
CA ASP A 66 -0.36 3.73 3.58
C ASP A 66 0.99 3.93 2.87
N PRO A 67 1.26 5.12 2.28
CA PRO A 67 2.44 5.34 1.44
C PRO A 67 3.80 5.32 2.16
N SER A 68 3.77 5.12 3.48
CA SER A 68 4.96 4.92 4.29
C SER A 68 5.27 3.44 4.55
N LYS A 69 4.47 2.53 3.99
CA LYS A 69 4.53 1.09 4.22
C LYS A 69 4.23 0.32 2.95
N SER A 70 5.25 -0.39 2.49
CA SER A 70 5.17 -1.21 1.29
C SER A 70 4.21 -2.41 1.37
N ASP A 71 3.52 -2.61 2.50
CA ASP A 71 2.61 -3.72 2.83
C ASP A 71 1.65 -3.16 3.91
N SER A 72 0.53 -2.62 3.46
CA SER A 72 -0.40 -1.81 4.24
C SER A 72 -1.21 -2.62 5.24
N ASP A 73 -1.63 -3.82 4.87
CA ASP A 73 -2.43 -4.70 5.73
C ASP A 73 -1.59 -5.74 6.50
N GLY A 74 -0.32 -5.92 6.14
CA GLY A 74 0.65 -6.75 6.82
C GLY A 74 0.49 -8.25 6.53
N ASP A 75 -0.08 -8.62 5.39
CA ASP A 75 -0.28 -10.01 4.99
C ASP A 75 0.97 -10.66 4.35
N GLY A 76 1.96 -9.82 3.99
CA GLY A 76 3.24 -10.23 3.44
C GLY A 76 3.37 -10.08 1.92
N LEU A 77 2.38 -9.49 1.24
CA LEU A 77 2.46 -9.02 -0.14
C LEU A 77 2.72 -7.51 -0.16
N LEU A 78 3.25 -7.01 -1.28
CA LEU A 78 3.46 -5.57 -1.44
C LEU A 78 2.20 -4.93 -2.03
N ASP A 79 1.81 -3.72 -1.60
CA ASP A 79 0.55 -3.11 -2.08
C ASP A 79 0.54 -2.95 -3.61
N GLY A 80 1.68 -2.52 -4.17
CA GLY A 80 1.91 -2.48 -5.61
C GLY A 80 1.77 -3.85 -6.30
N GLU A 81 2.26 -4.94 -5.71
CA GLU A 81 2.12 -6.29 -6.24
C GLU A 81 0.64 -6.72 -6.23
N GLU A 82 -0.04 -6.49 -5.13
CA GLU A 82 -1.45 -6.80 -4.96
C GLU A 82 -2.33 -6.06 -5.96
N ILE A 83 -2.17 -4.75 -6.07
CA ILE A 83 -3.00 -3.91 -6.91
C ILE A 83 -2.69 -4.11 -8.39
N LEU A 84 -1.41 -4.20 -8.78
CA LEU A 84 -1.01 -4.19 -10.19
C LEU A 84 -1.01 -5.58 -10.82
N ASP A 85 -0.66 -6.62 -10.06
CA ASP A 85 -0.45 -7.97 -10.60
C ASP A 85 -1.50 -8.98 -10.10
N LEU A 86 -1.78 -9.03 -8.80
CA LEU A 86 -2.60 -10.09 -8.20
C LEU A 86 -4.12 -9.80 -8.19
N LYS A 87 -4.48 -8.52 -8.13
CA LYS A 87 -5.87 -8.02 -8.01
C LYS A 87 -6.55 -8.38 -6.69
N THR A 88 -5.76 -8.65 -5.65
CA THR A 88 -6.18 -8.69 -4.25
C THR A 88 -6.36 -7.27 -3.70
N ASN A 89 -6.81 -7.16 -2.46
CA ASN A 89 -7.06 -5.89 -1.79
C ASN A 89 -5.96 -5.59 -0.78
N ALA A 90 -5.02 -4.73 -1.15
CA ALA A 90 -3.89 -4.30 -0.31
C ALA A 90 -4.24 -3.59 1.02
N THR A 91 -5.52 -3.45 1.33
CA THR A 91 -5.99 -2.89 2.61
C THR A 91 -6.76 -3.91 3.45
N GLU A 92 -6.87 -5.15 2.97
CA GLU A 92 -7.59 -6.25 3.60
C GLU A 92 -6.74 -7.52 3.58
N TRP A 93 -6.21 -7.87 4.75
CA TRP A 93 -5.38 -9.05 5.01
C TRP A 93 -5.88 -10.40 4.43
N ASP A 94 -7.15 -10.50 4.02
CA ASP A 94 -7.85 -11.70 3.55
C ASP A 94 -8.94 -11.24 2.55
N SER A 95 -8.61 -11.26 1.25
CA SER A 95 -9.42 -10.66 0.19
C SER A 95 -10.73 -11.38 -0.09
N ASP A 96 -10.78 -12.70 0.08
CA ASP A 96 -11.98 -13.51 -0.16
C ASP A 96 -12.76 -13.87 1.12
N GLY A 97 -12.16 -13.64 2.29
CA GLY A 97 -12.76 -13.76 3.60
C GLY A 97 -12.86 -15.20 4.10
N ASP A 98 -12.02 -16.11 3.62
CA ASP A 98 -12.04 -17.53 4.00
C ASP A 98 -11.31 -17.81 5.34
N GLY A 99 -10.45 -16.88 5.77
CA GLY A 99 -9.68 -16.93 7.01
C GLY A 99 -8.19 -17.24 6.84
N LEU A 100 -7.67 -17.32 5.62
CA LEU A 100 -6.25 -17.25 5.28
C LEU A 100 -5.89 -15.85 4.78
N SER A 101 -4.63 -15.47 4.87
CA SER A 101 -4.18 -14.25 4.18
C SER A 101 -3.84 -14.51 2.73
N ASP A 102 -3.98 -13.50 1.88
CA ASP A 102 -3.59 -13.59 0.48
C ASP A 102 -2.11 -13.99 0.35
N GLY A 103 -1.26 -13.41 1.21
CA GLY A 103 0.13 -13.78 1.36
C GLY A 103 0.35 -15.24 1.80
N GLU A 104 -0.44 -15.78 2.73
CA GLU A 104 -0.37 -17.21 3.11
C GLU A 104 -0.79 -18.12 1.94
N GLU A 105 -1.87 -17.77 1.27
CA GLU A 105 -2.42 -18.53 0.15
C GLU A 105 -1.43 -18.62 -1.01
N LEU A 106 -0.88 -17.50 -1.46
CA LEU A 106 0.02 -17.47 -2.60
C LEU A 106 1.41 -18.01 -2.27
N ASN A 107 1.96 -17.67 -1.09
CA ASN A 107 3.36 -18.03 -0.77
C ASN A 107 3.52 -19.40 -0.10
N ILE A 108 2.48 -19.93 0.55
CA ILE A 108 2.57 -21.15 1.36
C ILE A 108 1.73 -22.29 0.78
N TYR A 109 0.45 -22.03 0.49
CA TYR A 109 -0.50 -23.09 0.19
C TYR A 109 -0.70 -23.33 -1.31
N GLY A 110 -0.54 -22.28 -2.13
CA GLY A 110 -0.78 -22.32 -3.58
C GLY A 110 -2.25 -22.28 -3.96
N THR A 111 -3.11 -21.75 -3.09
CA THR A 111 -4.54 -21.51 -3.33
C THR A 111 -4.77 -20.15 -3.99
N ASN A 112 -6.02 -19.82 -4.28
CA ASN A 112 -6.42 -18.59 -4.94
C ASN A 112 -7.01 -17.59 -3.95
N ALA A 113 -6.26 -16.55 -3.61
CA ALA A 113 -6.65 -15.45 -2.70
C ALA A 113 -7.88 -14.62 -3.09
N LEU A 114 -8.57 -14.99 -4.18
CA LEU A 114 -9.80 -14.35 -4.64
C LEU A 114 -10.98 -15.33 -4.67
N ASP A 115 -10.80 -16.56 -4.17
CA ASP A 115 -11.78 -17.64 -4.23
C ASP A 115 -11.55 -18.63 -3.08
N GLY A 116 -12.25 -18.42 -1.96
CA GLY A 116 -12.05 -19.20 -0.74
C GLY A 116 -12.57 -20.65 -0.79
N ASP A 117 -12.67 -21.26 -1.97
CA ASP A 117 -12.96 -22.67 -2.27
C ASP A 117 -12.31 -22.95 -3.65
N SER A 118 -10.97 -22.97 -3.67
CA SER A 118 -10.13 -22.96 -4.87
C SER A 118 -10.38 -24.14 -5.82
N ASP A 119 -10.70 -25.31 -5.26
CA ASP A 119 -10.98 -26.53 -6.02
C ASP A 119 -12.48 -26.72 -6.33
N GLY A 120 -13.35 -25.97 -5.64
CA GLY A 120 -14.79 -25.94 -5.84
C GLY A 120 -15.53 -27.16 -5.29
N ASP A 121 -14.99 -27.86 -4.30
CA ASP A 121 -15.61 -29.04 -3.68
C ASP A 121 -16.64 -28.71 -2.59
N GLY A 122 -16.67 -27.45 -2.14
CA GLY A 122 -17.59 -26.91 -1.14
C GLY A 122 -17.02 -26.84 0.28
N LEU A 123 -15.74 -27.14 0.48
CA LEU A 123 -14.95 -26.79 1.66
C LEU A 123 -14.14 -25.53 1.35
N SER A 124 -13.95 -24.65 2.35
CA SER A 124 -13.06 -23.50 2.13
C SER A 124 -11.60 -23.90 2.25
N ASP A 125 -10.71 -23.19 1.57
CA ASP A 125 -9.26 -23.46 1.57
C ASP A 125 -8.72 -23.51 3.01
N TYR A 126 -9.13 -22.56 3.86
CA TYR A 126 -8.88 -22.57 5.29
C TYR A 126 -9.30 -23.87 5.98
N MET A 127 -10.51 -24.37 5.70
CA MET A 127 -11.01 -25.63 6.28
C MET A 127 -10.19 -26.83 5.80
N GLU A 128 -9.81 -26.84 4.53
CA GLU A 128 -9.02 -27.91 3.95
C GLU A 128 -7.62 -27.98 4.54
N ILE A 129 -6.98 -26.83 4.73
CA ILE A 129 -5.63 -26.70 5.27
C ILE A 129 -5.59 -26.93 6.78
N LYS A 130 -6.54 -26.37 7.55
CA LYS A 130 -6.50 -26.40 9.02
C LYS A 130 -7.30 -27.55 9.65
N ALA A 131 -8.36 -28.02 9.01
CA ALA A 131 -9.28 -29.00 9.60
C ALA A 131 -9.31 -30.34 8.86
N HIS A 132 -9.03 -30.35 7.56
CA HIS A 132 -9.06 -31.53 6.72
C HIS A 132 -7.66 -31.82 6.16
N SER A 133 -7.51 -32.88 5.38
CA SER A 133 -6.25 -33.20 4.70
C SER A 133 -6.62 -33.52 3.26
N THR A 134 -7.41 -32.62 2.71
CA THR A 134 -7.96 -32.61 1.35
C THR A 134 -7.14 -31.64 0.52
N ASP A 135 -7.33 -31.69 -0.79
CA ASP A 135 -6.67 -30.83 -1.77
C ASP A 135 -7.47 -29.54 -1.95
N ALA A 136 -6.87 -28.43 -1.52
CA ALA A 136 -7.27 -27.07 -1.90
C ALA A 136 -6.68 -26.67 -3.26
#